data_AF-A0A0F6Z5W1-F1
#
_entry.id   AF-A0A0F6Z5W1-F1
#
_cell.length_a   1.000
_cell.length_b   1.000
_cell.length_c   1.000
_cell.angle_alpha   90.00
_cell.angle_beta   90.00
_cell.angle_gamma   90.00
#
_symmetry.space_group_name_H-M   'P 1'
#
loop_
_entity.id
_entity.type
_entity.pdbx_description
1 polymer ?
#
loop_
_entity_poly.entity_id
_entity_poly.type
_entity_poly.pdbx_seq_one_letter_code
_entity_poly.pdbx_strand_id
1 'polypeptide(L)'
;MLAIVQLSKESIIGAAVSILSEFGLSDMTMRRVAKQLNVAPGALYWHFKNKQELIDATSRHLLAPILGRNDEQRASISAQETCAEMRSLMMQTKDGAEVISAALSNQQLRQELESLISDSLKEPNEVGAFTLLHFVVGAVLTEQTQLQMHEFTAGAEDDTQENPADANFEERFNQGLEIILAGLDALGHIR
;
A
#
# COMPACT_ATOMS: atom_id res chain seq x y z
N MET A 1 -17.65 -10.86 27.94
CA MET A 1 -18.84 -10.69 27.09
C MET A 1 -18.32 -10.58 25.66
N LEU A 2 -18.34 -11.68 24.88
CA LEU A 2 -17.90 -11.65 23.49
C LEU A 2 -18.95 -10.88 22.68
N ALA A 3 -18.61 -9.68 22.20
CA ALA A 3 -19.46 -8.97 21.27
C ALA A 3 -19.62 -9.84 20.02
N ILE A 4 -20.86 -10.19 19.67
CA ILE A 4 -21.16 -10.87 18.42
C ILE A 4 -20.94 -9.81 17.33
N VAL A 5 -19.76 -9.81 16.72
CA VAL A 5 -19.49 -8.98 15.55
C VAL A 5 -20.37 -9.51 14.43
N GLN A 6 -21.32 -8.69 13.95
CA GLN A 6 -22.06 -9.05 12.76
C GLN A 6 -21.11 -9.17 11.58
N LEU A 7 -21.30 -10.21 10.78
CA LEU A 7 -20.52 -10.41 9.57
C LEU A 7 -20.91 -9.32 8.55
N SER A 8 -19.95 -8.47 8.20
CA SER A 8 -20.09 -7.40 7.23
C SER A 8 -18.81 -7.28 6.42
N LYS A 9 -18.81 -6.48 5.34
CA LYS A 9 -17.58 -6.24 4.59
C LYS A 9 -16.51 -5.59 5.47
N GLU A 10 -16.93 -4.66 6.32
CA GLU A 10 -16.06 -3.91 7.24
C GLU A 10 -15.43 -4.84 8.28
N SER A 11 -16.20 -5.75 8.90
CA SER A 11 -15.62 -6.70 9.87
C SER A 11 -14.69 -7.72 9.23
N ILE A 12 -14.97 -8.14 8.00
CA ILE A 12 -14.08 -9.01 7.20
C ILE A 12 -12.78 -8.30 6.83
N ILE A 13 -12.86 -7.06 6.34
CA ILE A 13 -11.68 -6.26 6.00
C ILE A 13 -10.84 -5.99 7.26
N GLY A 14 -11.46 -5.63 8.39
CA GLY A 14 -10.75 -5.43 9.65
C GLY A 14 -10.00 -6.67 10.13
N ALA A 15 -10.62 -7.86 10.01
CA ALA A 15 -9.95 -9.13 10.31
C ALA A 15 -8.82 -9.43 9.33
N ALA A 16 -8.99 -9.12 8.04
CA ALA A 16 -7.96 -9.28 7.02
C ALA A 16 -6.74 -8.37 7.27
N VAL A 17 -6.96 -7.08 7.58
CA VAL A 17 -5.91 -6.13 7.98
C VAL A 17 -5.17 -6.60 9.23
N SER A 18 -5.89 -7.13 10.21
CA SER A 18 -5.28 -7.67 11.43
C SER A 18 -4.37 -8.88 11.11
N ILE A 19 -4.84 -9.81 10.28
CA ILE A 19 -4.04 -10.98 9.85
C ILE A 19 -2.83 -10.54 9.04
N LEU A 20 -3.01 -9.60 8.12
CA LEU A 20 -1.94 -9.06 7.29
C LEU A 20 -0.85 -8.42 8.16
N SER A 21 -1.24 -7.57 9.12
CA SER A 21 -0.31 -6.88 10.00
C SER A 21 0.49 -7.85 10.90
N GLU A 22 -0.14 -8.92 11.37
CA GLU A 22 0.50 -9.88 12.30
C GLU A 22 1.30 -10.96 11.56
N PHE A 23 0.77 -11.49 10.46
CA PHE A 23 1.27 -12.70 9.80
C PHE A 23 1.70 -12.51 8.33
N GLY A 24 1.33 -11.39 7.71
CA GLY A 24 1.64 -11.12 6.31
C GLY A 24 0.61 -11.64 5.31
N LEU A 25 0.83 -11.35 4.02
CA LEU A 25 -0.13 -11.57 2.94
C LEU A 25 -0.38 -13.05 2.64
N SER A 26 0.66 -13.88 2.77
CA SER A 26 0.58 -15.33 2.56
C SER A 26 -0.45 -15.97 3.48
N ASP A 27 -0.51 -15.48 4.73
CA ASP A 27 -1.39 -15.97 5.78
C ASP A 27 -2.80 -15.38 5.78
N MET A 28 -3.01 -14.27 5.05
CA MET A 28 -4.32 -13.67 4.80
C MET A 28 -5.18 -14.53 3.86
N THR A 29 -5.62 -15.69 4.35
CA THR A 29 -6.46 -16.65 3.61
C THR A 29 -7.93 -16.53 4.02
N MET A 30 -8.85 -16.86 3.10
CA MET A 30 -10.29 -16.90 3.38
C MET A 30 -10.61 -17.74 4.62
N ARG A 31 -9.93 -18.89 4.78
CA ARG A 31 -10.12 -19.78 5.93
C ARG A 31 -9.65 -19.15 7.24
N ARG A 32 -8.50 -18.46 7.24
CA ARG A 32 -7.95 -17.82 8.45
C ARG A 32 -8.81 -16.63 8.89
N VAL A 33 -9.27 -15.82 7.94
CA VAL A 33 -10.20 -14.71 8.20
C VAL A 33 -11.51 -15.23 8.80
N ALA A 34 -12.09 -16.29 8.23
CA ALA A 34 -13.32 -16.89 8.75
C ALA A 34 -13.13 -17.45 10.16
N LYS A 35 -11.99 -18.09 10.42
CA LYS A 35 -11.61 -18.60 11.74
C LYS A 35 -11.50 -17.46 12.76
N GLN A 36 -10.87 -16.35 12.39
CA GLN A 36 -10.72 -15.18 13.27
C GLN A 36 -12.06 -14.54 13.62
N LEU A 37 -13.00 -14.54 12.68
CA LEU A 37 -14.38 -14.05 12.90
C LEU A 37 -15.31 -15.09 13.52
N ASN A 38 -14.81 -16.30 13.83
CA ASN A 38 -15.59 -17.42 14.35
C ASN A 38 -16.83 -17.77 13.49
N VAL A 39 -16.66 -17.75 12.16
CA VAL A 39 -17.68 -18.13 11.17
C VAL A 39 -17.19 -19.25 10.26
N ALA A 40 -18.12 -19.94 9.59
CA ALA A 40 -17.75 -20.90 8.55
C ALA A 40 -17.14 -20.17 7.33
N PRO A 41 -16.10 -20.73 6.65
CA PRO A 41 -15.52 -20.10 5.46
C PRO A 41 -16.53 -19.76 4.36
N GLY A 42 -17.57 -20.58 4.20
CA GLY A 42 -18.70 -20.34 3.30
C GLY A 42 -19.41 -19.00 3.53
N ALA A 43 -19.39 -18.48 4.77
CA ALA A 43 -20.02 -17.21 5.11
C ALA A 43 -19.33 -16.00 4.46
N LEU A 44 -18.00 -16.06 4.27
CA LEU A 44 -17.26 -14.96 3.65
C LEU A 44 -17.58 -14.80 2.16
N TYR A 45 -17.93 -15.90 1.49
CA TYR A 45 -18.22 -15.90 0.05
C TYR A 45 -19.49 -15.13 -0.33
N TRP A 46 -20.35 -14.81 0.64
CA TRP A 46 -21.47 -13.89 0.45
C TRP A 46 -21.02 -12.43 0.30
N HIS A 47 -19.83 -12.09 0.79
CA HIS A 47 -19.27 -10.73 0.76
C HIS A 47 -18.14 -10.58 -0.26
N PHE A 48 -17.30 -11.61 -0.41
CA PHE A 48 -16.15 -11.63 -1.32
C PHE A 48 -16.06 -12.98 -2.03
N LYS A 49 -16.16 -13.00 -3.35
CA LYS A 49 -16.23 -14.24 -4.14
C LYS A 49 -14.93 -15.04 -4.11
N ASN A 50 -13.80 -14.40 -3.82
CA ASN A 50 -12.49 -15.03 -3.78
C ASN A 50 -11.49 -14.19 -2.96
N LYS A 51 -10.27 -14.72 -2.75
CA LYS A 51 -9.18 -14.02 -2.05
C LYS A 51 -8.77 -12.71 -2.75
N GLN A 52 -8.86 -12.63 -4.07
CA GLN A 52 -8.48 -11.43 -4.82
C GLN A 52 -9.43 -10.25 -4.55
N GLU A 53 -10.74 -10.49 -4.47
CA GLU A 53 -11.70 -9.43 -4.07
C GLU A 53 -11.44 -8.95 -2.64
N LEU A 54 -11.01 -9.83 -1.74
CA LEU A 54 -10.60 -9.45 -0.39
C LEU A 54 -9.30 -8.63 -0.39
N ILE A 55 -8.31 -9.00 -1.22
CA ILE A 55 -7.05 -8.24 -1.41
C ILE A 55 -7.34 -6.83 -1.92
N ASP A 56 -8.23 -6.70 -2.92
CA ASP A 56 -8.65 -5.41 -3.47
C ASP A 56 -9.30 -4.52 -2.38
N ALA A 57 -10.27 -5.08 -1.65
CA ALA A 57 -10.96 -4.34 -0.59
C ALA A 57 -10.04 -3.98 0.58
N THR A 58 -9.11 -4.86 0.95
CA THR A 58 -8.10 -4.60 1.98
C THR A 58 -7.15 -3.48 1.53
N SER A 59 -6.67 -3.53 0.29
CA SER A 59 -5.78 -2.48 -0.25
C SER A 59 -6.48 -1.13 -0.35
N ARG A 60 -7.74 -1.10 -0.78
CA ARG A 60 -8.57 0.11 -0.78
C ARG A 60 -8.77 0.67 0.63
N HIS A 61 -8.89 -0.18 1.64
CA HIS A 61 -8.98 0.24 3.03
C HIS A 61 -7.67 0.89 3.51
N LEU A 62 -6.51 0.29 3.20
CA LEU A 62 -5.20 0.87 3.53
C LEU A 62 -4.96 2.20 2.81
N LEU A 63 -5.39 2.30 1.55
CA LEU A 63 -5.24 3.50 0.72
C LEU A 63 -6.40 4.50 0.86
N ALA A 64 -7.34 4.26 1.78
CA ALA A 64 -8.50 5.13 1.96
C ALA A 64 -8.15 6.61 2.20
N PRO A 65 -7.07 6.96 2.94
CA PRO A 65 -6.68 8.37 3.13
C PRO A 65 -6.39 9.11 1.83
N ILE A 66 -5.76 8.46 0.84
CA ILE A 66 -5.48 9.06 -0.46
C ILE A 66 -6.67 8.94 -1.42
N LEU A 67 -7.32 7.76 -1.49
CA LEU A 67 -8.43 7.51 -2.41
C LEU A 67 -9.68 8.34 -2.06
N GLY A 68 -9.87 8.64 -0.76
CA GLY A 68 -11.00 9.39 -0.23
C GLY A 68 -10.89 10.91 -0.35
N ARG A 69 -9.78 11.45 -0.89
CA ARG A 69 -9.61 12.90 -1.07
C ARG A 69 -10.68 13.48 -1.98
N ASN A 70 -11.27 14.60 -1.57
CA ASN A 70 -12.16 15.40 -2.41
C ASN A 70 -11.37 16.21 -3.46
N ASP A 71 -12.07 16.88 -4.37
CA ASP A 71 -11.45 17.61 -5.49
C ASP A 71 -10.51 18.74 -5.03
N GLU A 72 -10.86 19.44 -3.94
CA GLU A 72 -10.04 20.52 -3.38
C GLU A 72 -8.72 19.97 -2.82
N GLN A 73 -8.79 18.88 -2.05
CA GLN A 73 -7.61 18.20 -1.51
C GLN A 73 -6.70 17.66 -2.63
N ARG A 74 -7.30 17.10 -3.69
CA ARG A 74 -6.56 16.60 -4.86
C ARG A 74 -5.84 17.72 -5.61
N ALA A 75 -6.47 18.88 -5.76
CA ALA A 75 -5.87 20.02 -6.46
C ALA A 75 -4.73 20.69 -5.67
N SER A 76 -4.74 20.58 -4.33
CA SER A 76 -3.74 21.22 -3.47
C SER A 76 -2.47 20.41 -3.25
N ILE A 77 -2.52 19.10 -3.45
CA ILE A 77 -1.45 18.19 -3.05
C ILE A 77 -0.51 17.90 -4.23
N SER A 78 0.79 17.95 -3.97
CA SER A 78 1.79 17.61 -4.97
C SER A 78 1.91 16.11 -5.20
N ALA A 79 2.46 15.72 -6.35
CA ALA A 79 2.84 14.34 -6.63
C ALA A 79 3.86 13.80 -5.63
N GLN A 80 4.75 14.67 -5.13
CA GLN A 80 5.72 14.30 -4.10
C GLN A 80 5.03 13.88 -2.80
N GLU A 81 4.12 14.72 -2.29
CA GLU A 81 3.35 14.43 -1.07
C GLU A 81 2.43 13.22 -1.24
N THR A 82 1.81 13.09 -2.42
CA THR A 82 0.98 11.92 -2.75
C THR A 82 1.77 10.62 -2.72
N CYS A 83 2.96 10.59 -3.34
CA CYS A 83 3.82 9.41 -3.34
C CYS A 83 4.37 9.10 -1.93
N ALA A 84 4.75 10.13 -1.16
CA ALA A 84 5.21 9.99 0.21
C ALA A 84 4.12 9.43 1.14
N GLU A 85 2.88 9.92 1.02
CA GLU A 85 1.74 9.40 1.79
C GLU A 85 1.44 7.95 1.40
N MET A 86 1.44 7.62 0.11
CA MET A 86 1.27 6.23 -0.35
C MET A 86 2.35 5.31 0.22
N ARG A 87 3.62 5.75 0.26
CA ARG A 87 4.70 5.03 0.95
C ARG A 87 4.40 4.84 2.43
N SER A 88 4.03 5.91 3.13
CA SER A 88 3.72 5.86 4.57
C SER A 88 2.61 4.85 4.88
N LEU A 89 1.54 4.82 4.09
CA LEU A 89 0.43 3.88 4.26
C LEU A 89 0.87 2.42 4.06
N MET A 90 1.71 2.15 3.07
CA MET A 90 2.29 0.82 2.87
C MET A 90 3.21 0.42 4.03
N MET A 91 4.05 1.34 4.53
CA MET A 91 5.01 1.07 5.60
C MET A 91 4.34 0.80 6.96
N GLN A 92 3.12 1.30 7.19
CA GLN A 92 2.36 1.05 8.42
C GLN A 92 1.84 -0.39 8.55
N THR A 93 1.87 -1.18 7.46
CA THR A 93 1.30 -2.52 7.43
C THR A 93 2.34 -3.52 6.93
N LYS A 94 2.53 -4.62 7.66
CA LYS A 94 3.35 -5.75 7.22
C LYS A 94 2.88 -6.25 5.85
N ASP A 95 3.81 -6.46 4.93
CA ASP A 95 3.55 -6.81 3.52
C ASP A 95 2.61 -5.81 2.81
N GLY A 96 2.57 -4.55 3.26
CA GLY A 96 1.73 -3.49 2.71
C GLY A 96 1.98 -3.24 1.23
N ALA A 97 3.25 -3.24 0.80
CA ALA A 97 3.58 -3.13 -0.62
C ALA A 97 3.20 -4.38 -1.41
N GLU A 98 3.29 -5.58 -0.81
CA GLU A 98 2.92 -6.82 -1.48
C GLU A 98 1.40 -6.91 -1.70
N VAL A 99 0.59 -6.56 -0.70
CA VAL A 99 -0.87 -6.57 -0.83
C VAL A 99 -1.35 -5.55 -1.86
N ILE A 100 -0.76 -4.36 -1.87
CA ILE A 100 -1.09 -3.32 -2.85
C ILE A 100 -0.63 -3.72 -4.25
N SER A 101 0.59 -4.25 -4.40
CA SER A 101 1.10 -4.82 -5.66
C SER A 101 0.16 -5.90 -6.21
N ALA A 102 -0.30 -6.82 -5.37
CA ALA A 102 -1.27 -7.85 -5.75
C ALA A 102 -2.63 -7.25 -6.17
N ALA A 103 -3.07 -6.16 -5.52
CA ALA A 103 -4.30 -5.46 -5.87
C ALA A 103 -4.22 -4.66 -7.17
N LEU A 104 -3.03 -4.20 -7.59
CA LEU A 104 -2.83 -3.51 -8.87
C LEU A 104 -3.11 -4.38 -10.10
N SER A 105 -3.25 -5.70 -9.94
CA SER A 105 -3.80 -6.58 -10.98
C SER A 105 -5.24 -6.22 -11.34
N ASN A 106 -5.99 -5.61 -10.42
CA ASN A 106 -7.27 -4.98 -10.69
C ASN A 106 -7.06 -3.67 -11.47
N GLN A 107 -7.59 -3.63 -12.71
CA GLN A 107 -7.49 -2.46 -13.58
C GLN A 107 -8.12 -1.21 -12.95
N GLN A 108 -9.24 -1.35 -12.22
CA GLN A 108 -9.98 -0.22 -11.67
C GLN A 108 -9.18 0.50 -10.59
N LEU A 109 -8.62 -0.25 -9.62
CA LEU A 109 -7.78 0.34 -8.56
C LEU A 109 -6.51 0.98 -9.15
N ARG A 110 -5.86 0.30 -10.10
CA ARG A 110 -4.67 0.83 -10.76
C ARG A 110 -4.95 2.17 -11.45
N GLN A 111 -6.03 2.26 -12.22
CA GLN A 111 -6.43 3.50 -12.90
C GLN A 111 -6.80 4.62 -11.92
N GLU A 112 -7.46 4.31 -10.80
CA GLU A 112 -7.75 5.30 -9.76
C GLU A 112 -6.48 5.90 -9.15
N LEU A 113 -5.48 5.07 -8.87
CA LEU A 113 -4.20 5.53 -8.32
C LEU A 113 -3.36 6.30 -9.34
N GLU A 114 -3.33 5.83 -10.59
CA GLU A 114 -2.67 6.55 -11.70
C GLU A 114 -3.32 7.91 -11.94
N SER A 115 -4.66 8.00 -11.93
CA SER A 115 -5.38 9.28 -12.04
C SER A 115 -5.02 10.21 -10.89
N LEU A 116 -5.04 9.72 -9.65
CA LEU A 116 -4.71 10.52 -8.47
C LEU A 116 -3.29 11.08 -8.56
N ILE A 117 -2.30 10.26 -8.95
CA ILE A 117 -0.92 10.72 -9.15
C ILE A 117 -0.84 11.70 -10.32
N SER A 118 -1.50 11.41 -11.44
CA SER A 118 -1.50 12.29 -12.62
C SER A 118 -2.06 13.68 -12.29
N ASP A 119 -3.15 13.75 -11.53
CA ASP A 119 -3.79 15.01 -11.14
C ASP A 119 -2.93 15.84 -10.16
N SER A 120 -2.01 15.18 -9.44
CA SER A 120 -1.07 15.83 -8.50
C SER A 120 0.23 16.31 -9.16
N LEU A 121 0.45 16.00 -10.44
CA LEU A 121 1.57 16.54 -11.22
C LEU A 121 1.29 18.00 -11.63
N LYS A 122 2.36 18.78 -11.88
CA LYS A 122 2.24 20.15 -12.43
C LYS A 122 1.46 20.17 -13.74
N GLU A 123 1.71 19.16 -14.58
CA GLU A 123 0.98 18.89 -15.81
C GLU A 123 0.56 17.41 -15.82
N PRO A 124 -0.73 17.09 -16.00
CA PRO A 124 -1.20 15.70 -16.03
C PRO A 124 -0.45 14.86 -17.05
N ASN A 125 0.03 13.68 -16.64
CA ASN A 125 0.86 12.81 -17.46
C ASN A 125 0.68 11.34 -17.07
N GLU A 126 0.02 10.56 -17.93
CA GLU A 126 -0.28 9.14 -17.70
C GLU A 126 0.99 8.29 -17.53
N VAL A 127 2.01 8.51 -18.36
CA VAL A 127 3.27 7.75 -18.29
C VAL A 127 4.04 8.13 -17.03
N GLY A 128 4.02 9.40 -16.64
CA GLY A 128 4.60 9.88 -15.38
C GLY A 128 3.93 9.23 -14.17
N ALA A 129 2.59 9.23 -14.14
CA ALA A 129 1.81 8.60 -13.09
C ALA A 129 2.04 7.09 -12.98
N PHE A 130 2.03 6.38 -14.11
CA PHE A 130 2.40 4.96 -14.19
C PHE A 130 3.79 4.72 -13.60
N THR A 131 4.78 5.53 -14.01
CA THR A 131 6.17 5.39 -13.57
C THR A 131 6.31 5.62 -12.07
N LEU A 132 5.67 6.66 -11.55
CA LEU A 132 5.67 7.00 -10.13
C LEU A 132 4.98 5.91 -9.29
N LEU A 133 3.81 5.41 -9.70
CA LEU A 133 3.11 4.33 -8.99
C LEU A 133 3.99 3.09 -8.82
N HIS A 134 4.62 2.64 -9.91
CA HIS A 134 5.46 1.44 -9.89
C HIS A 134 6.79 1.67 -9.17
N PHE A 135 7.35 2.89 -9.25
CA PHE A 135 8.50 3.27 -8.43
C PHE A 135 8.17 3.19 -6.94
N VAL A 136 7.07 3.79 -6.50
CA VAL A 136 6.67 3.83 -5.09
C VAL A 136 6.43 2.41 -4.55
N VAL A 137 5.63 1.61 -5.25
CA VAL A 137 5.36 0.21 -4.83
C VAL A 137 6.65 -0.61 -4.82
N GLY A 138 7.50 -0.49 -5.84
CA GLY A 138 8.76 -1.25 -5.92
C GLY A 138 9.78 -0.84 -4.85
N ALA A 139 9.88 0.46 -4.55
CA ALA A 139 10.75 0.98 -3.51
C ALA A 139 10.33 0.46 -2.14
N VAL A 140 9.04 0.52 -1.82
CA VAL A 140 8.53 0.03 -0.52
C VAL A 140 8.60 -1.48 -0.41
N LEU A 141 8.36 -2.23 -1.50
CA LEU A 141 8.54 -3.69 -1.50
C LEU A 141 9.99 -4.05 -1.17
N THR A 142 10.95 -3.33 -1.76
CA THR A 142 12.38 -3.53 -1.54
C THR A 142 12.78 -3.18 -0.10
N GLU A 143 12.24 -2.10 0.44
CA GLU A 143 12.45 -1.65 1.81
C GLU A 143 11.89 -2.66 2.83
N GLN A 144 10.62 -3.05 2.71
CA GLN A 144 9.99 -4.03 3.60
C GLN A 144 10.69 -5.39 3.56
N THR A 145 11.11 -5.86 2.36
CA THR A 145 11.84 -7.14 2.23
C THR A 145 13.18 -7.09 2.98
N GLN A 146 13.90 -5.96 2.91
CA GLN A 146 15.18 -5.81 3.60
C GLN A 146 15.01 -5.72 5.11
N LEU A 147 14.03 -4.96 5.60
CA LEU A 147 13.72 -4.87 7.03
C LEU A 147 13.37 -6.24 7.62
N GLN A 148 12.54 -7.04 6.94
CA GLN A 148 12.20 -8.39 7.40
C GLN A 148 13.40 -9.34 7.44
N MET A 149 14.27 -9.29 6.43
CA MET A 149 15.51 -10.07 6.41
C MET A 149 16.47 -9.65 7.53
N HIS A 150 16.52 -8.35 7.83
CA HIS A 150 17.27 -7.82 8.96
C HIS A 150 16.70 -8.29 10.29
N GLU A 151 15.39 -8.21 10.55
CA GLU A 151 14.79 -8.74 11.78
C GLU A 151 15.12 -10.23 11.99
N PHE A 152 15.11 -11.02 10.91
CA PHE A 152 15.46 -12.44 10.95
C PHE A 152 16.94 -12.68 11.28
N THR A 153 17.85 -11.80 10.85
CA THR A 153 19.30 -11.95 11.02
C THR A 153 19.85 -11.24 12.26
N ALA A 154 19.24 -10.13 12.67
CA ALA A 154 19.61 -9.28 13.80
C ALA A 154 19.10 -9.82 15.15
N GLY A 155 18.18 -10.80 15.17
CA GLY A 155 17.85 -11.58 16.38
C GLY A 155 19.03 -12.32 17.03
N ALA A 156 20.27 -12.07 16.57
CA ALA A 156 21.54 -12.58 17.10
C ALA A 156 22.46 -11.49 17.72
N GLU A 157 22.26 -10.18 17.51
CA GLU A 157 23.15 -9.12 18.05
C GLU A 157 22.39 -7.84 18.49
N ASP A 158 22.92 -7.16 19.52
CA ASP A 158 22.33 -6.15 20.44
C ASP A 158 21.71 -4.86 19.81
N ASP A 159 20.65 -4.34 20.43
CA ASP A 159 19.48 -3.68 19.79
C ASP A 159 19.24 -2.21 20.23
N THR A 160 20.24 -1.31 20.16
CA THR A 160 20.07 0.07 20.71
C THR A 160 20.57 1.24 19.86
N GLN A 161 20.90 1.06 18.58
CA GLN A 161 21.25 2.17 17.69
C GLN A 161 20.31 2.25 16.49
N GLU A 162 19.70 3.43 16.28
CA GLU A 162 19.00 3.76 15.01
C GLU A 162 19.94 3.41 13.84
N ASN A 163 19.49 2.50 13.00
CA ASN A 163 20.31 1.92 11.94
C ASN A 163 20.49 2.94 10.81
N PRO A 164 21.71 3.31 10.40
CA PRO A 164 21.94 4.18 9.26
C PRO A 164 21.32 3.64 7.95
N ALA A 165 21.03 2.34 7.86
CA ALA A 165 20.32 1.74 6.73
C ALA A 165 18.84 2.19 6.63
N ASP A 166 18.18 2.50 7.75
CA ASP A 166 16.78 2.93 7.74
C ASP A 166 16.64 4.38 7.26
N ALA A 167 17.51 5.26 7.76
CA ALA A 167 17.64 6.63 7.26
C ALA A 167 18.01 6.68 5.76
N ASN A 168 18.75 5.67 5.28
CA ASN A 168 19.11 5.55 3.88
C ASN A 168 17.91 5.21 2.97
N PHE A 169 16.87 4.50 3.44
CA PHE A 169 15.73 4.18 2.58
C PHE A 169 14.86 5.38 2.27
N GLU A 170 14.50 6.16 3.29
CA GLU A 170 13.68 7.34 3.10
C GLU A 170 14.40 8.39 2.24
N GLU A 171 15.70 8.62 2.49
CA GLU A 171 16.50 9.52 1.67
C GLU A 171 16.55 9.05 0.20
N ARG A 172 16.84 7.76 -0.04
CA ARG A 172 16.88 7.19 -1.40
C ARG A 172 15.53 7.23 -2.09
N PHE A 173 14.44 7.00 -1.36
CA PHE A 173 13.08 7.12 -1.89
C PHE A 173 12.81 8.56 -2.33
N ASN A 174 13.09 9.54 -1.48
CA ASN A 174 12.87 10.95 -1.77
C ASN A 174 13.73 11.44 -2.95
N GLN A 175 15.02 11.06 -2.99
CA GLN A 175 15.90 11.39 -4.11
C GLN A 175 15.46 10.69 -5.41
N GLY A 176 15.03 9.42 -5.35
CA GLY A 176 14.51 8.72 -6.52
C GLY A 176 13.24 9.38 -7.09
N LEU A 177 12.35 9.84 -6.20
CA LEU A 177 11.15 10.59 -6.56
C LEU A 177 11.50 11.93 -7.21
N GLU A 178 12.47 12.67 -6.64
CA GLU A 178 12.96 13.93 -7.21
C GLU A 178 13.56 13.73 -8.61
N ILE A 179 14.35 12.68 -8.84
CA ILE A 179 14.91 12.34 -10.15
C ILE A 179 13.79 12.13 -11.19
N ILE A 180 12.75 11.38 -10.84
CA ILE A 180 11.63 11.11 -11.75
C ILE A 180 10.87 12.41 -12.05
N LEU A 181 10.54 13.21 -11.03
CA LEU A 181 9.79 14.46 -11.19
C LEU A 181 10.59 15.50 -12.00
N ALA A 182 11.88 15.66 -11.73
CA ALA A 182 12.76 16.55 -12.51
C ALA A 182 12.86 16.10 -13.97
N GLY A 183 12.91 14.79 -14.22
CA GLY A 183 12.88 14.22 -15.57
C GLY A 183 11.57 14.51 -16.32
N LEU A 184 10.43 14.42 -15.63
CA LEU A 184 9.12 14.75 -16.20
C LEU A 184 9.03 16.25 -16.56
N ASP A 185 9.45 17.12 -15.66
CA ASP A 185 9.50 18.58 -15.90
C ASP A 185 10.39 18.91 -17.11
N ALA A 186 11.58 18.29 -17.20
CA ALA A 186 12.50 18.50 -18.31
C ALA A 186 11.90 18.03 -19.66
N LEU A 187 11.17 16.91 -19.68
CA LEU A 187 10.50 16.41 -20.88
C LEU A 187 9.36 17.33 -21.35
N GLY A 188 8.68 18.00 -20.41
CA GLY A 188 7.65 19.01 -20.72
C GLY A 188 8.22 20.22 -21.45
N HIS A 189 9.46 20.60 -21.18
CA HIS A 189 10.12 21.75 -21.82
C HIS A 189 10.68 21.49 -23.23
N ILE A 190 10.77 20.22 -23.65
CA ILE A 190 11.34 19.82 -24.95
C ILE A 190 10.25 19.61 -26.01
N ARG A 191 9.00 19.45 -25.59
CA ARG A 191 7.82 19.28 -26.47
C ARG A 191 7.14 20.60 -26.76
#